data_AF-A0A2E2BSA8-F1
#
_entry.id   AF-A0A2E2BSA8-F1
#
_cell.length_a   1.000
_cell.length_b   1.000
_cell.length_c   1.000
_cell.angle_alpha   90.00
_cell.angle_beta   90.00
_cell.angle_gamma   90.00
#
_symmetry.space_group_name_H-M   'P 1'
#
loop_
_entity.id
_entity.type
_entity.pdbx_description
1 polymer ?
#
loop_
_entity_poly.entity_id
_entity_poly.type
_entity_poly.pdbx_seq_one_letter_code
_entity_poly.pdbx_strand_id
1 'polypeptide(L)'
;MDEGQNYTTFSSRGLLDMIGDLNDKALEASRMKDLIGVIGGRFFNWAQRKSLFPLHLGIKCCALEMAAAGAPRFDAESFGVVFRSSPRQCDVLLVNG
;
A
#
# COMPACT_ATOMS: atom_id res chain seq x y z
N MET A 1 46.86 -1.51 29.31
CA MET A 1 45.92 -0.38 29.49
C MET A 1 44.82 -0.56 28.45
N ASP A 2 44.12 -1.70 28.43
CA ASP A 2 43.16 -2.23 29.41
C ASP A 2 41.95 -1.32 29.59
N GLU A 3 40.83 -1.70 28.96
CA GLU A 3 39.58 -1.95 29.69
C GLU A 3 38.52 -2.60 28.77
N GLY A 4 38.08 -3.82 29.14
CA GLY A 4 36.71 -4.28 28.86
C GLY A 4 36.48 -5.21 27.67
N GLN A 5 37.17 -6.35 27.60
CA GLN A 5 36.61 -7.56 26.96
C GLN A 5 35.35 -8.00 27.74
N ASN A 6 34.20 -7.40 27.42
CA ASN A 6 32.89 -7.83 27.91
C ASN A 6 32.38 -8.99 27.03
N TYR A 7 32.78 -10.21 27.38
CA TYR A 7 32.25 -11.45 26.80
C TYR A 7 30.85 -11.82 27.32
N THR A 8 30.22 -10.96 28.14
CA THR A 8 28.90 -11.18 28.76
C THR A 8 27.79 -10.35 28.12
N THR A 9 28.12 -9.36 27.28
CA THR A 9 27.12 -8.65 26.48
C THR A 9 27.05 -9.30 25.12
N PHE A 10 26.30 -10.39 25.04
CA PHE A 10 25.82 -10.91 23.78
C PHE A 10 25.11 -9.77 23.05
N SER A 11 25.82 -9.12 22.11
CA SER A 11 25.33 -7.93 21.42
C SER A 11 24.06 -8.33 20.68
N SER A 12 22.93 -7.79 21.13
CA SER A 12 21.63 -8.02 20.51
C SER A 12 21.65 -7.64 19.02
N ARG A 13 22.49 -6.70 18.61
CA ARG A 13 22.75 -6.37 17.20
C ARG A 13 23.47 -7.49 16.45
N GLY A 14 24.49 -8.10 17.06
CA GLY A 14 25.21 -9.22 16.43
C GLY A 14 24.35 -10.47 16.25
N LEU A 15 23.43 -10.75 17.17
CA LEU A 15 22.43 -11.82 16.95
C LEU A 15 21.35 -11.42 15.95
N LEU A 16 20.91 -10.16 15.91
CA LEU A 16 19.97 -9.71 14.89
C LEU A 16 20.57 -9.81 13.48
N ASP A 17 21.86 -9.51 13.31
CA ASP A 17 22.56 -9.68 12.03
C ASP A 17 22.69 -11.17 11.67
N MET A 18 23.04 -12.03 12.63
CA MET A 18 23.14 -13.48 12.39
C MET A 18 21.79 -14.14 12.09
N ILE A 19 20.73 -13.71 12.77
CA ILE A 19 19.34 -14.13 12.49
C ILE A 19 18.90 -13.58 11.12
N GLY A 20 19.26 -12.34 10.78
CA GLY A 20 19.01 -11.76 9.46
C GLY A 20 19.65 -12.59 8.34
N ASP A 21 20.94 -12.91 8.49
CA ASP A 21 21.69 -13.74 7.53
C ASP A 21 21.14 -15.17 7.43
N LEU A 22 20.72 -15.78 8.55
CA LEU A 22 20.07 -17.09 8.56
C LEU A 22 18.71 -17.05 7.88
N ASN A 23 17.91 -16.01 8.15
CA ASN A 23 16.61 -15.82 7.52
C ASN A 23 16.76 -15.55 6.01
N ASP A 24 17.79 -14.81 5.60
CA ASP A 24 18.07 -14.52 4.20
C ASP A 24 18.53 -15.75 3.44
N LYS A 25 19.41 -16.58 4.03
CA LYS A 25 19.82 -17.88 3.45
C LYS A 25 18.66 -18.88 3.39
N ALA A 26 17.80 -18.89 4.41
CA ALA A 26 16.60 -19.73 4.42
C ALA A 26 15.54 -19.26 3.39
N LEU A 27 15.41 -17.95 3.16
CA LEU A 27 14.53 -17.41 2.12
C LEU A 27 15.07 -17.61 0.71
N GLU A 28 16.40 -17.63 0.54
CA GLU A 28 17.03 -17.90 -0.74
C GLU A 28 16.90 -19.38 -1.15
N ALA A 29 17.09 -20.31 -0.21
CA ALA A 29 16.91 -21.75 -0.45
C ALA A 29 15.45 -22.15 -0.76
N SER A 30 14.48 -21.36 -0.30
CA SER A 30 13.05 -21.64 -0.48
C SER A 30 12.39 -20.87 -1.61
N ARG A 31 13.10 -19.91 -2.25
CA ARG A 31 12.55 -19.02 -3.28
C ARG A 31 11.28 -18.25 -2.85
N MET A 32 10.98 -18.24 -1.54
CA MET A 32 9.77 -17.62 -0.99
C MET A 32 9.82 -16.09 -1.09
N LYS A 33 11.01 -15.50 -1.13
CA LYS A 33 11.22 -14.04 -1.29
C LYS A 33 10.62 -13.52 -2.59
N ASP A 34 10.85 -14.23 -3.69
CA ASP A 34 10.30 -13.88 -5.01
C ASP A 34 8.78 -14.09 -5.05
N LEU A 35 8.29 -15.17 -4.42
CA LEU A 35 6.88 -15.46 -4.35
C LEU A 35 6.12 -14.40 -3.53
N ILE A 36 6.68 -13.98 -2.39
CA ILE A 36 6.15 -12.89 -1.56
C ILE A 36 6.21 -11.56 -2.31
N GLY A 37 7.27 -11.27 -3.05
CA GLY A 37 7.37 -10.06 -3.87
C GLY A 37 6.31 -10.00 -4.98
N VAL A 38 6.14 -11.10 -5.72
CA VAL A 38 5.17 -11.18 -6.81
C VAL A 38 3.73 -11.16 -6.28
N ILE A 39 3.42 -11.92 -5.22
CA ILE A 39 2.07 -11.97 -4.65
C ILE A 39 1.75 -10.68 -3.92
N GLY A 40 2.65 -10.20 -3.07
CA GLY A 40 2.48 -8.96 -2.30
C GLY A 40 2.29 -7.75 -3.20
N GLY A 41 3.19 -7.53 -4.15
CA GLY A 41 3.10 -6.40 -5.08
C GLY A 41 1.84 -6.44 -5.95
N ARG A 42 1.41 -7.62 -6.41
CA ARG A 42 0.17 -7.76 -7.20
C ARG A 42 -1.08 -7.54 -6.33
N PHE A 43 -1.07 -8.04 -5.10
CA PHE A 43 -2.17 -7.87 -4.17
C PHE A 43 -2.39 -6.39 -3.80
N PHE A 44 -1.32 -5.67 -3.41
CA PHE A 44 -1.43 -4.25 -3.10
C PHE A 44 -1.89 -3.41 -4.30
N ASN A 45 -1.34 -3.68 -5.49
CA ASN A 45 -1.79 -3.02 -6.72
C ASN A 45 -3.27 -3.30 -7.04
N TRP A 46 -3.74 -4.52 -6.79
CA TRP A 46 -5.16 -4.87 -6.96
C TRP A 46 -6.03 -4.15 -5.94
N ALA A 47 -5.63 -4.14 -4.66
CA ALA A 47 -6.37 -3.49 -3.59
C ALA A 47 -6.54 -1.98 -3.83
N GLN A 48 -5.48 -1.28 -4.25
CA GLN A 48 -5.53 0.15 -4.57
C GLN A 48 -6.44 0.46 -5.76
N ARG A 49 -6.45 -0.40 -6.79
CA ARG A 49 -7.30 -0.20 -7.98
C ARG A 49 -8.77 -0.49 -7.73
N LYS A 50 -9.10 -1.30 -6.72
CA LYS A 50 -10.46 -1.75 -6.39
C LYS A 50 -11.14 -0.92 -5.29
N SER A 51 -10.45 0.07 -4.74
CA SER A 51 -10.94 0.87 -3.62
C SER A 51 -10.56 2.34 -3.82
N LEU A 52 -11.07 2.93 -4.89
CA LEU A 52 -10.78 4.31 -5.24
C LEU A 52 -11.75 5.24 -4.49
N PHE A 53 -11.19 6.27 -3.87
CA PHE A 53 -11.94 7.31 -3.16
C PHE A 53 -11.74 8.66 -3.86
N PRO A 54 -12.42 8.91 -5.00
CA PRO A 54 -12.31 10.18 -5.68
C PRO A 54 -12.90 11.32 -4.85
N LEU A 55 -12.26 12.49 -4.92
CA LEU A 55 -12.79 13.72 -4.35
C LEU A 55 -14.03 14.16 -5.15
N HIS A 56 -15.14 14.39 -4.44
CA HIS A 56 -16.33 15.01 -4.99
C HIS A 56 -16.09 16.52 -5.20
N LEU A 57 -15.33 16.86 -6.23
CA LEU A 57 -15.11 18.23 -6.69
C LEU A 57 -15.90 18.43 -8.00
N GLY A 58 -16.46 19.61 -8.23
CA GLY A 58 -17.19 19.92 -9.46
C GLY A 58 -17.02 21.39 -9.81
N ILE A 59 -16.38 21.67 -10.94
CA ILE A 59 -15.93 23.02 -11.29
C ILE A 59 -16.80 23.63 -12.40
N LYS A 60 -17.20 22.83 -13.39
CA LYS A 60 -18.13 23.24 -14.46
C LYS A 60 -19.07 22.08 -14.83
N CYS A 61 -19.58 22.06 -16.07
CA CYS A 61 -20.63 21.14 -16.51
C CYS A 61 -20.25 19.68 -16.33
N CYS A 62 -18.98 19.29 -16.48
CA CYS A 62 -18.45 17.93 -16.28
C CYS A 62 -18.75 17.35 -14.87
N ALA A 63 -19.15 18.19 -13.91
CA ALA A 63 -19.63 17.73 -12.61
C ALA A 63 -20.97 16.97 -12.69
N LEU A 64 -21.83 17.29 -13.66
CA LEU A 64 -23.11 16.62 -13.86
C LEU A 64 -22.93 15.20 -14.39
N GLU A 65 -21.94 14.99 -15.27
CA GLU A 65 -21.54 13.68 -15.75
C GLU A 65 -20.97 12.83 -14.61
N MET A 66 -20.19 13.45 -13.70
CA MET A 66 -19.70 12.75 -12.51
C MET A 66 -20.84 12.33 -11.58
N ALA A 67 -21.86 13.17 -11.40
CA ALA A 67 -23.04 12.83 -10.62
C ALA A 67 -23.88 11.73 -11.29
N ALA A 68 -24.01 11.78 -12.62
CA ALA A 68 -24.68 10.73 -13.40
C ALA A 68 -23.92 9.39 -13.36
N ALA A 69 -22.58 9.44 -13.26
CA ALA A 69 -21.72 8.28 -13.06
C ALA A 69 -21.76 7.72 -11.62
N GLY A 70 -22.44 8.38 -10.68
CA GLY A 70 -22.79 7.82 -9.37
C GLY A 70 -24.27 7.45 -9.24
N ALA A 71 -25.05 7.60 -10.31
CA ALA A 71 -26.48 7.32 -10.33
C ALA A 71 -26.73 5.84 -10.66
N PRO A 72 -27.91 5.26 -10.36
CA PRO A 72 -28.18 3.83 -10.55
C PRO A 72 -28.04 3.34 -12.00
N ARG A 73 -28.07 4.24 -12.99
CA ARG A 73 -27.84 3.90 -14.40
C ARG A 73 -26.38 3.56 -14.69
N PHE A 74 -25.47 4.27 -14.04
CA PHE A 74 -24.02 4.10 -14.15
C PHE A 74 -23.50 4.06 -12.73
N ASP A 75 -23.59 2.90 -12.10
CA ASP A 75 -23.20 2.75 -10.71
C ASP A 75 -21.68 2.59 -10.58
N ALA A 76 -20.97 3.68 -10.27
CA ALA A 76 -19.54 3.64 -9.97
C ALA A 76 -19.20 2.92 -8.66
N GLU A 77 -20.15 2.81 -7.72
CA GLU A 77 -19.92 2.17 -6.42
C GLU A 77 -19.66 0.67 -6.58
N SER A 78 -20.28 0.03 -7.59
CA SER A 78 -20.02 -1.34 -8.02
C SER A 78 -18.56 -1.61 -8.42
N PHE A 79 -17.82 -0.58 -8.85
CA PHE A 79 -16.39 -0.71 -9.17
C PHE A 79 -15.47 -0.42 -7.97
N GLY A 80 -16.04 -0.14 -6.80
CA GLY A 80 -15.31 0.26 -5.60
C GLY A 80 -14.87 1.72 -5.65
N VAL A 81 -15.62 2.56 -6.39
CA VAL A 81 -15.39 4.00 -6.49
C VAL A 81 -16.38 4.73 -5.58
N VAL A 82 -15.90 5.33 -4.50
CA VAL A 82 -16.75 6.02 -3.52
C VAL A 82 -16.37 7.49 -3.42
N PHE A 83 -17.28 8.36 -3.84
CA PHE A 83 -17.07 9.80 -3.78
C PHE A 83 -17.04 10.30 -2.33
N ARG A 84 -15.92 10.93 -1.94
CA ARG A 84 -15.75 11.55 -0.61
C ARG A 84 -15.61 13.07 -0.77
N SER A 85 -16.17 13.83 0.15
CA SER A 85 -16.15 15.31 0.10
C SER A 85 -14.91 15.93 0.72
N SER A 86 -14.17 15.17 1.55
CA SER A 86 -12.99 15.70 2.25
C SER A 86 -11.69 15.29 1.54
N PRO A 87 -10.82 16.25 1.17
CA PRO A 87 -9.55 15.95 0.48
C PRO A 87 -8.61 15.02 1.24
N ARG A 88 -8.69 15.00 2.58
CA ARG A 88 -7.84 14.14 3.42
C ARG A 88 -8.23 12.67 3.40
N GLN A 89 -9.43 12.35 2.93
CA GLN A 89 -9.95 10.98 2.83
C GLN A 89 -9.93 10.45 1.40
N CYS A 90 -9.48 11.24 0.43
CA CYS A 90 -9.47 10.90 -0.98
C CYS A 90 -8.06 10.49 -1.43
N ASP A 91 -8.00 9.59 -2.40
CA ASP A 91 -6.76 9.14 -3.05
C ASP A 91 -6.61 9.69 -4.47
N VAL A 92 -7.73 9.98 -5.15
CA VAL A 92 -7.77 10.49 -6.53
C VAL A 92 -8.49 11.83 -6.59
N LEU A 93 -7.90 12.78 -7.31
CA LEU A 93 -8.52 14.06 -7.63
C LEU A 93 -8.97 14.05 -9.11
N LEU A 94 -10.29 14.07 -9.33
CA LEU A 94 -10.86 14.27 -10.66
C LEU A 94 -11.06 15.77 -10.89
N VAL A 95 -10.36 16.34 -11.88
CA VAL A 95 -10.55 17.74 -12.27
C VAL A 95 -11.55 17.78 -13.42
N ASN A 96 -12.81 17.98 -13.04
CA ASN A 96 -13.98 17.97 -13.90
C ASN A 96 -14.55 19.38 -14.04
N GLY A 97 -14.18 20.02 -15.15
CA GLY A 97 -14.73 21.28 -15.62
C GLY A 97 -14.65 21.37 -17.14
#